data_AF-A0A4R6EJL7-F1
#
_entry.id   AF-A0A4R6EJL7-F1
#
_cell.length_a   1.000
_cell.length_b   1.000
_cell.length_c   1.000
_cell.angle_alpha   90.00
_cell.angle_beta   90.00
_cell.angle_gamma   90.00
#
_symmetry.space_group_name_H-M   'P 1'
#
loop_
_entity.id
_entity.type
_entity.pdbx_description
1 polymer ?
#
loop_
_entity_poly.entity_id
_entity_poly.type
_entity_poly.pdbx_seq_one_letter_code
_entity_poly.pdbx_strand_id
1 'polypeptide(L)'
;MKEATLEKLQQAAREGAVRLLYLDEAGFHASPPVQRSWSPRGLPHQVEPNHHCRRSVIGALDFGQNTLIHAAHSGTIKAPNVEHFIDGVLAGAGGMPTVIVLDNASIHHGITEEARQRWLLEHKTVLFYLPAYSPELNMIEIVWRHLKYRWRSALTWTRETIDTELNALLNKYGPDFQIDFS
;
A
#
# COMPACT_ATOMS: atom_id res chain seq x y z
N MET A 1 -21.04 -9.56 -7.89
CA MET A 1 -20.86 -10.54 -6.78
C MET A 1 -19.68 -10.16 -5.89
N LYS A 2 -18.44 -10.06 -6.39
CA LYS A 2 -17.27 -9.67 -5.56
C LYS A 2 -17.35 -8.25 -4.99
N GLU A 3 -17.81 -7.27 -5.76
CA GLU A 3 -18.01 -5.88 -5.28
C GLU A 3 -18.96 -5.80 -4.09
N ALA A 4 -20.15 -6.38 -4.20
CA ALA A 4 -21.13 -6.43 -3.10
C ALA A 4 -20.58 -7.15 -1.85
N THR A 5 -19.69 -8.14 -2.01
CA THR A 5 -19.00 -8.76 -0.87
C THR A 5 -17.98 -7.80 -0.27
N LEU A 6 -17.22 -7.08 -1.10
CA LEU A 6 -16.25 -6.10 -0.64
C LEU A 6 -16.91 -4.96 0.14
N GLU A 7 -18.05 -4.45 -0.32
CA GLU A 7 -18.84 -3.44 0.39
C GLU A 7 -19.27 -3.92 1.78
N LYS A 8 -19.73 -5.17 1.90
CA LYS A 8 -20.08 -5.78 3.19
C LYS A 8 -18.87 -5.91 4.11
N LEU A 9 -17.71 -6.28 3.56
CA LEU A 9 -16.46 -6.37 4.32
C LEU A 9 -16.00 -4.99 4.80
N GLN A 10 -16.11 -3.96 3.95
CA GLN A 10 -15.81 -2.57 4.31
C GLN A 10 -16.72 -2.09 5.45
N GLN A 11 -18.02 -2.40 5.37
CA GLN A 11 -18.96 -2.07 6.43
C GLN A 11 -18.62 -2.79 7.75
N ALA A 12 -18.37 -4.11 7.69
CA ALA A 12 -17.98 -4.89 8.86
C ALA A 12 -16.65 -4.41 9.48
N ALA A 13 -15.72 -3.90 8.65
CA ALA A 13 -14.47 -3.33 9.12
C ALA A 13 -14.67 -2.00 9.84
N ARG A 14 -15.57 -1.13 9.34
CA ARG A 14 -15.95 0.11 10.03
C ARG A 14 -16.63 -0.17 11.37
N GLU A 15 -17.36 -1.27 11.48
CA GLU A 15 -17.99 -1.73 12.71
C GLU A 15 -17.03 -2.46 13.66
N GLY A 16 -15.77 -2.68 13.25
CA GLY A 16 -14.75 -3.38 14.04
C GLY A 16 -14.99 -4.90 14.18
N ALA A 17 -15.88 -5.48 13.36
CA ALA A 17 -16.20 -6.91 13.38
C ALA A 17 -15.12 -7.76 12.68
N VAL A 18 -14.44 -7.17 11.70
CA VAL A 18 -13.36 -7.81 10.93
C VAL A 18 -12.24 -6.80 10.69
N ARG A 19 -11.00 -7.27 10.65
CA ARG A 19 -9.88 -6.45 10.17
C ARG A 19 -9.79 -6.59 8.65
N LEU A 20 -9.92 -5.49 7.91
CA LEU A 20 -9.83 -5.49 6.45
C LEU A 20 -8.55 -4.78 6.01
N LEU A 21 -7.66 -5.52 5.37
CA LEU A 21 -6.37 -5.03 4.90
C LEU A 21 -6.35 -5.01 3.37
N TYR A 22 -6.06 -3.86 2.76
CA TYR A 22 -5.77 -3.78 1.33
C TYR A 22 -4.27 -3.83 1.12
N LEU A 23 -3.76 -4.87 0.46
CA LEU A 23 -2.35 -5.06 0.20
C LEU A 23 -2.03 -4.78 -1.27
N ASP A 24 -0.95 -4.05 -1.51
CA ASP A 24 -0.46 -3.71 -2.84
C ASP A 24 1.01 -3.26 -2.78
N GLU A 25 1.66 -3.20 -3.95
CA GLU A 25 3.00 -2.71 -4.13
C GLU A 25 3.07 -1.42 -4.98
N ALA A 26 3.84 -0.45 -4.49
CA ALA A 26 4.06 0.81 -5.19
C ALA A 26 5.54 1.09 -5.44
N GLY A 27 5.86 1.54 -6.66
CA GLY A 27 7.17 2.11 -6.98
C GLY A 27 7.27 3.59 -6.62
N PHE A 28 8.35 3.98 -5.92
CA PHE A 28 8.72 5.36 -5.61
C PHE A 28 10.08 5.69 -6.21
N HIS A 29 10.12 6.71 -7.08
CA HIS A 29 11.34 7.18 -7.71
C HIS A 29 11.97 8.34 -6.93
N ALA A 30 13.28 8.46 -7.03
CA ALA A 30 14.05 9.57 -6.48
C ALA A 30 13.64 10.91 -7.11
N SER A 31 13.34 10.91 -8.41
CA SER A 31 12.70 12.04 -9.06
C SER A 31 11.19 12.05 -8.74
N PRO A 32 10.60 13.21 -8.35
CA PRO A 32 9.16 13.33 -8.21
C PRO A 32 8.47 13.07 -9.55
N PRO A 33 7.24 12.52 -9.53
CA PRO A 33 6.39 12.56 -10.71
C PRO A 33 6.01 14.00 -11.05
N VAL A 34 5.48 14.24 -12.25
CA VAL A 34 4.90 15.54 -12.59
C VAL A 34 3.71 15.79 -11.66
N GLN A 35 3.81 16.83 -10.85
CA GLN A 35 2.80 17.25 -9.88
C GLN A 35 2.12 18.54 -10.32
N ARG A 36 0.92 18.79 -9.80
CA ARG A 36 0.25 20.08 -9.97
C ARG A 36 0.71 21.03 -8.86
N SER A 37 1.35 22.13 -9.23
CA SER A 37 1.76 23.18 -8.30
C SER A 37 1.56 24.57 -8.91
N TRP A 38 1.53 25.58 -8.06
CA TRP A 38 1.58 26.98 -8.49
C TRP A 38 3.05 27.39 -8.66
N SER A 39 3.37 28.00 -9.79
CA SER A 39 4.69 28.59 -10.03
C SER A 39 4.53 30.01 -10.56
N PRO A 40 5.50 30.90 -10.31
CA PRO A 40 5.49 32.24 -10.90
C PRO A 40 5.37 32.16 -12.42
N ARG A 41 4.67 33.13 -13.01
CA ARG A 41 4.49 33.20 -14.47
C ARG A 41 5.87 33.29 -15.13
N GLY A 42 6.15 32.38 -16.06
CA GLY A 42 7.43 32.31 -16.79
C GLY A 42 8.54 31.53 -16.08
N LEU A 43 8.31 31.04 -14.86
CA LEU A 43 9.27 30.26 -14.08
C LEU A 43 8.62 28.96 -13.60
N PRO A 44 8.30 28.02 -14.51
CA PRO A 44 7.73 26.73 -14.11
C PRO A 44 8.72 25.95 -13.25
N HIS A 45 8.21 25.17 -12.31
CA HIS A 45 9.02 24.18 -11.61
C HIS A 45 9.58 23.16 -12.61
N GLN A 46 10.89 22.90 -12.54
CA GLN A 46 11.58 21.96 -13.41
C GLN A 46 12.30 20.91 -12.57
N VAL A 47 12.28 19.67 -13.05
CA VAL A 47 12.92 18.53 -12.40
C VAL A 47 13.58 17.70 -13.47
N GLU A 48 14.86 17.37 -13.26
CA GLU A 48 15.55 16.40 -14.09
C GLU A 48 15.01 14.98 -13.84
N PRO A 49 14.50 14.29 -14.87
CA PRO A 49 14.01 12.93 -14.72
C PRO A 49 15.16 11.99 -14.36
N ASN A 50 15.05 11.30 -13.23
CA ASN A 50 16.01 10.29 -12.80
C ASN A 50 15.28 8.99 -12.46
N HIS A 51 15.30 8.06 -13.42
CA HIS A 51 14.61 6.77 -13.33
C HIS A 51 15.46 5.67 -12.66
N HIS A 52 16.77 5.90 -12.47
CA HIS A 52 17.70 4.86 -12.02
C HIS A 52 17.70 4.62 -10.52
N CYS A 53 17.09 5.52 -9.73
CA CYS A 53 16.96 5.36 -8.30
C CYS A 53 15.47 5.21 -7.92
N ARG A 54 15.07 3.98 -7.57
CA ARG A 54 13.71 3.61 -7.17
C ARG A 54 13.75 2.76 -5.90
N ARG A 55 12.67 2.83 -5.12
CA ARG A 55 12.28 1.81 -4.12
C ARG A 55 10.94 1.22 -4.48
N SER A 56 10.78 -0.07 -4.22
CA SER A 56 9.49 -0.75 -4.25
C SER A 56 8.99 -0.86 -2.83
N VAL A 57 7.78 -0.41 -2.57
CA VAL A 57 7.16 -0.45 -1.25
C VAL A 57 6.05 -1.47 -1.32
N ILE A 58 6.05 -2.43 -0.39
CA ILE A 58 4.85 -3.22 -0.09
C ILE A 58 4.11 -2.52 1.03
N GLY A 59 2.79 -2.40 0.92
CA GLY A 59 1.96 -1.80 1.94
C GLY A 59 0.69 -2.59 2.19
N ALA A 60 0.19 -2.49 3.42
CA ALA A 60 -1.14 -2.94 3.83
C ALA A 60 -1.87 -1.76 4.48
N LEU A 61 -2.93 -1.28 3.83
CA LEU A 61 -3.84 -0.30 4.40
C LEU A 61 -4.85 -1.03 5.28
N ASP A 62 -4.84 -0.73 6.59
CA ASP A 62 -5.92 -1.11 7.49
C ASP A 62 -7.11 -0.18 7.27
N PHE A 63 -8.15 -0.68 6.61
CA PHE A 63 -9.29 0.13 6.20
C PHE A 63 -10.11 0.64 7.39
N GLY A 64 -10.24 -0.17 8.44
CA GLY A 64 -11.01 0.21 9.63
C GLY A 64 -10.28 1.27 10.45
N GLN A 65 -8.97 1.13 10.61
CA GLN A 65 -8.14 2.07 11.39
C GLN A 65 -7.62 3.26 10.58
N ASN A 66 -7.69 3.20 9.26
CA ASN A 66 -7.09 4.15 8.34
C ASN A 66 -5.57 4.34 8.57
N THR A 67 -4.86 3.23 8.77
CA THR A 67 -3.41 3.21 9.01
C THR A 67 -2.69 2.42 7.92
N LEU A 68 -1.43 2.78 7.63
CA LEU A 68 -0.62 2.13 6.60
C LEU A 68 0.57 1.41 7.23
N ILE A 69 0.56 0.09 7.16
CA ILE A 69 1.74 -0.74 7.45
C ILE A 69 2.52 -0.88 6.15
N HIS A 70 3.84 -0.70 6.17
CA HIS A 70 4.63 -0.71 4.95
C HIS A 70 6.06 -1.19 5.17
N ALA A 71 6.68 -1.68 4.10
CA ALA A 71 8.10 -1.99 4.05
C ALA A 71 8.69 -1.57 2.69
N ALA A 72 9.82 -0.86 2.72
CA ALA A 72 10.52 -0.42 1.52
C ALA A 72 11.64 -1.39 1.15
N HIS A 73 11.77 -1.67 -0.14
CA HIS A 73 12.78 -2.55 -0.72
C HIS A 73 13.55 -1.83 -1.83
N SER A 74 14.85 -2.07 -1.90
CA SER A 74 15.73 -1.53 -2.96
C SER A 74 15.55 -2.23 -4.31
N GLY A 75 14.89 -3.39 -4.35
CA GLY A 75 14.70 -4.20 -5.54
C GLY A 75 13.23 -4.53 -5.86
N THR A 76 13.05 -5.52 -6.73
CA THR A 76 11.74 -6.04 -7.10
C THR A 76 11.16 -6.89 -5.97
N ILE A 77 9.91 -6.62 -5.62
CA ILE A 77 9.15 -7.45 -4.67
C ILE A 77 8.71 -8.72 -5.39
N LYS A 78 8.90 -9.87 -4.73
CA LYS A 78 8.54 -11.21 -5.22
C LYS A 78 7.63 -11.87 -4.19
N ALA A 79 6.97 -12.95 -4.57
CA ALA A 79 6.04 -13.68 -3.71
C ALA A 79 6.58 -13.97 -2.28
N PRO A 80 7.84 -14.42 -2.08
CA PRO A 80 8.35 -14.66 -0.71
C PRO A 80 8.45 -13.40 0.15
N ASN A 81 8.68 -12.23 -0.47
CA ASN A 81 8.67 -10.96 0.25
C ASN A 81 7.25 -10.59 0.69
N VAL A 82 6.25 -10.92 -0.12
CA VAL A 82 4.83 -10.70 0.21
C VAL A 82 4.41 -11.58 1.39
N GLU A 83 4.76 -12.87 1.36
CA GLU A 83 4.48 -13.78 2.48
C GLU A 83 5.14 -13.32 3.77
N HIS A 84 6.43 -12.96 3.71
CA HIS A 84 7.16 -12.47 4.87
C HIS A 84 6.55 -11.16 5.43
N PHE A 85 6.11 -10.28 4.55
CA PHE A 85 5.43 -9.05 4.96
C PHE A 85 4.09 -9.35 5.64
N ILE A 86 3.28 -10.26 5.09
CA ILE A 86 2.01 -10.68 5.69
C ILE A 86 2.25 -11.33 7.06
N ASP A 87 3.25 -12.22 7.18
CA ASP A 87 3.63 -12.82 8.47
C ASP A 87 3.93 -11.74 9.53
N GLY A 88 4.68 -10.69 9.16
CA GLY A 88 4.97 -9.56 10.05
C GLY A 88 3.71 -8.76 10.44
N VAL A 89 2.80 -8.52 9.49
CA VAL A 89 1.52 -7.82 9.72
C VAL A 89 0.59 -8.62 10.64
N LEU A 90 0.60 -9.95 10.54
CA LEU A 90 -0.24 -10.85 11.32
C LEU A 90 0.33 -11.19 12.70
N ALA A 91 1.65 -11.14 12.89
CA ALA A 91 2.29 -11.38 14.19
C ALA A 91 1.79 -10.43 15.30
N GLY A 92 1.33 -9.22 14.93
CA GLY A 92 0.72 -8.26 15.84
C GLY A 92 -0.82 -8.32 15.92
N ALA A 93 -1.48 -9.20 15.18
CA ALA A 93 -2.94 -9.25 15.10
C ALA A 93 -3.53 -10.01 16.31
N GLY A 94 -4.30 -9.31 17.16
CA GLY A 94 -4.90 -9.83 18.40
C GLY A 94 -6.05 -10.83 18.24
N GLY A 95 -5.97 -11.75 17.26
CA GLY A 95 -6.93 -12.83 17.05
C GLY A 95 -8.28 -12.43 16.42
N MET A 96 -8.41 -11.18 15.96
CA MET A 96 -9.56 -10.70 15.18
C MET A 96 -9.53 -11.35 13.79
N PRO A 97 -10.68 -11.84 13.27
CA PRO A 97 -10.77 -12.31 11.89
C PRO A 97 -10.25 -11.25 10.93
N THR A 98 -9.36 -11.64 10.03
CA THR A 98 -8.70 -10.70 9.12
C THR A 98 -8.93 -11.11 7.67
N VAL A 99 -9.26 -10.15 6.82
CA VAL A 99 -9.37 -10.34 5.37
C VAL A 99 -8.32 -9.48 4.71
N ILE A 100 -7.43 -10.11 3.94
CA ILE A 100 -6.42 -9.42 3.14
C ILE A 100 -6.91 -9.38 1.71
N VAL A 101 -7.22 -8.19 1.22
CA VAL A 101 -7.59 -7.90 -0.16
C VAL A 101 -6.34 -7.77 -0.99
N LEU A 102 -6.27 -8.51 -2.09
CA LEU A 102 -5.16 -8.54 -3.04
C LEU A 102 -5.70 -8.30 -4.45
N ASP A 103 -4.90 -7.63 -5.28
CA ASP A 103 -5.16 -7.61 -6.72
C ASP A 103 -4.84 -9.00 -7.34
N ASN A 104 -4.98 -9.12 -8.65
CA ASN A 104 -4.76 -10.40 -9.35
C ASN A 104 -3.32 -10.55 -9.90
N ALA A 105 -2.35 -9.78 -9.39
CA ALA A 105 -0.96 -9.83 -9.85
C ALA A 105 -0.34 -11.22 -9.64
N SER A 106 0.51 -11.64 -10.58
CA SER A 106 1.14 -12.96 -10.56
C SER A 106 1.98 -13.22 -9.30
N ILE A 107 2.53 -12.18 -8.69
CA ILE A 107 3.27 -12.26 -7.43
C ILE A 107 2.39 -12.74 -6.26
N HIS A 108 1.10 -12.41 -6.23
CA HIS A 108 0.17 -12.84 -5.18
C HIS A 108 -0.33 -14.27 -5.38
N HIS A 109 -0.24 -14.79 -6.61
CA HIS A 109 -0.48 -16.21 -6.91
C HIS A 109 0.70 -17.10 -6.53
N GLY A 110 1.88 -16.51 -6.31
CA GLY A 110 3.03 -17.20 -5.75
C GLY A 110 2.95 -17.44 -4.25
N ILE A 111 1.89 -16.98 -3.58
CA ILE A 111 1.63 -17.29 -2.17
C ILE A 111 1.24 -18.76 -2.05
N THR A 112 2.06 -19.49 -1.29
CA THR A 112 1.98 -20.92 -1.03
C THR A 112 0.69 -21.31 -0.31
N GLU A 113 0.21 -22.52 -0.57
CA GLU A 113 -0.97 -23.05 0.13
C GLU A 113 -0.67 -23.26 1.61
N GLU A 114 0.56 -23.64 1.94
CA GLU A 114 1.04 -23.79 3.31
C GLU A 114 0.94 -22.48 4.10
N ALA A 115 1.34 -21.35 3.50
CA ALA A 115 1.18 -20.03 4.12
C ALA A 115 -0.30 -19.67 4.33
N ARG A 116 -1.16 -19.93 3.33
CA ARG A 116 -2.61 -19.68 3.45
C ARG A 116 -3.25 -20.47 4.58
N GLN A 117 -2.92 -21.76 4.67
CA GLN A 117 -3.44 -22.64 5.72
C GLN A 117 -2.95 -22.19 7.09
N ARG A 118 -1.67 -21.85 7.22
CA ARG A 118 -1.10 -21.29 8.45
C ARG A 118 -1.84 -20.03 8.89
N TRP A 119 -2.01 -19.06 7.99
CA TRP A 119 -2.72 -17.81 8.29
C TRP A 119 -4.19 -18.03 8.67
N LEU A 120 -4.86 -18.99 8.03
CA LEU A 120 -6.23 -19.34 8.37
C LEU A 120 -6.33 -19.95 9.78
N LEU A 121 -5.47 -20.91 10.11
CA LEU A 121 -5.54 -21.67 11.36
C LEU A 121 -5.04 -20.84 12.56
N GLU A 122 -3.91 -20.14 12.40
CA GLU A 122 -3.25 -19.42 13.49
C GLU A 122 -3.81 -18.01 13.67
N HIS A 123 -4.20 -17.34 12.58
CA HIS A 123 -4.59 -15.93 12.60
C HIS A 123 -6.02 -15.66 12.13
N LYS A 124 -6.82 -16.69 11.85
CA LYS A 124 -8.20 -16.55 11.29
C LYS A 124 -8.23 -15.61 10.09
N THR A 125 -7.19 -15.71 9.26
CA THR A 125 -6.97 -14.80 8.14
C THR A 125 -7.29 -15.49 6.82
N VAL A 126 -7.99 -14.77 5.94
CA VAL A 126 -8.31 -15.25 4.58
C VAL A 126 -7.87 -14.22 3.55
N LEU A 127 -7.50 -14.71 2.37
CA LEU A 127 -7.17 -13.87 1.21
C LEU A 127 -8.40 -13.66 0.34
N PHE A 128 -8.64 -12.42 -0.06
CA PHE A 128 -9.72 -12.02 -0.96
C PHE A 128 -9.14 -11.39 -2.23
N TYR A 129 -9.20 -12.12 -3.34
CA TYR A 129 -8.70 -11.63 -4.62
C TYR A 129 -9.76 -10.79 -5.34
N LEU A 130 -9.39 -9.57 -5.71
CA LEU A 130 -10.19 -8.69 -6.56
C LEU A 130 -10.35 -9.29 -7.98
N PRO A 131 -11.37 -8.85 -8.74
CA PRO A 131 -11.42 -9.11 -10.17
C PRO A 131 -10.16 -8.59 -10.88
N ALA A 132 -9.82 -9.22 -12.00
CA ALA A 132 -8.68 -8.77 -12.80
C ALA A 132 -8.94 -7.36 -13.35
N TYR A 133 -7.92 -6.51 -13.32
CA TYR A 133 -7.97 -5.13 -13.83
C TYR A 133 -9.02 -4.24 -13.14
N SER A 134 -9.21 -4.42 -11.84
CA SER A 134 -10.09 -3.57 -11.00
C SER A 134 -9.32 -2.75 -9.94
N PRO A 135 -8.38 -1.89 -10.36
CA PRO A 135 -7.61 -1.03 -9.44
C PRO A 135 -8.49 -0.12 -8.59
N GLU A 136 -9.64 0.31 -9.11
CA GLU A 136 -10.61 1.16 -8.42
C GLU A 136 -11.20 0.53 -7.15
N LEU A 137 -11.16 -0.81 -7.05
CA LEU A 137 -11.62 -1.54 -5.87
C LEU A 137 -10.54 -1.65 -4.80
N ASN A 138 -9.28 -1.37 -5.14
CA ASN A 138 -8.15 -1.45 -4.23
C ASN A 138 -7.88 -0.10 -3.56
N MET A 139 -8.41 0.09 -2.34
CA MET A 139 -8.38 1.39 -1.66
C MET A 139 -6.96 1.93 -1.40
N ILE A 140 -5.97 1.05 -1.25
CA ILE A 140 -4.57 1.47 -1.06
C ILE A 140 -4.00 2.18 -2.29
N GLU A 141 -4.53 1.97 -3.50
CA GLU A 141 -4.09 2.71 -4.68
C GLU A 141 -4.37 4.21 -4.55
N ILE A 142 -5.46 4.58 -3.89
CA ILE A 142 -5.80 5.97 -3.58
C ILE A 142 -4.73 6.56 -2.64
N VAL A 143 -4.29 5.79 -1.64
CA VAL A 143 -3.21 6.15 -0.72
C VAL A 143 -1.91 6.39 -1.48
N TRP A 144 -1.52 5.46 -2.36
CA TRP A 144 -0.34 5.60 -3.20
C TRP A 144 -0.39 6.83 -4.10
N ARG A 145 -1.55 7.11 -4.70
CA ARG A 145 -1.75 8.30 -5.53
C ARG A 145 -1.54 9.58 -4.70
N HIS A 146 -2.11 9.67 -3.51
CA HIS A 146 -1.93 10.85 -2.66
C HIS A 146 -0.49 11.01 -2.19
N LEU A 147 0.14 9.93 -1.74
CA LEU A 147 1.56 9.95 -1.34
C LEU A 147 2.44 10.45 -2.47
N LYS A 148 2.27 9.96 -3.70
CA LYS A 148 3.13 10.33 -4.85
C LYS A 148 2.88 11.74 -5.39
N TYR A 149 1.61 12.13 -5.52
CA TYR A 149 1.24 13.31 -6.30
C TYR A 149 0.82 14.52 -5.47
N ARG A 150 0.45 14.31 -4.20
CA ARG A 150 -0.07 15.38 -3.33
C ARG A 150 0.84 15.67 -2.13
N TRP A 151 1.37 14.64 -1.49
CA TRP A 151 2.11 14.80 -0.23
C TRP A 151 3.62 14.71 -0.36
N ARG A 152 4.12 13.99 -1.38
CA ARG A 152 5.54 14.02 -1.72
C ARG A 152 5.95 15.42 -2.17
N SER A 153 7.02 15.95 -1.60
CA SER A 153 7.60 17.23 -2.05
C SER A 153 8.07 17.14 -3.51
N ALA A 154 8.10 18.28 -4.20
CA ALA A 154 8.61 18.39 -5.56
C ALA A 154 10.15 18.39 -5.65
N LEU A 155 10.83 17.82 -4.64
CA LEU A 155 12.28 17.71 -4.54
C LEU A 155 12.76 16.36 -5.06
N THR A 156 13.89 16.39 -5.77
CA THR A 156 14.60 15.17 -6.17
C THR A 156 15.41 14.65 -4.99
N TRP A 157 15.19 13.38 -4.66
CA TRP A 157 15.99 12.66 -3.67
C TRP A 157 17.27 12.11 -4.32
N THR A 158 18.26 11.76 -3.51
CA THR A 158 19.47 11.08 -3.98
C THR A 158 19.44 9.60 -3.59
N ARG A 159 20.45 8.84 -4.02
CA ARG A 159 20.58 7.44 -3.62
C ARG A 159 20.77 7.28 -2.12
N GLU A 160 21.38 8.26 -1.49
CA GLU A 160 21.70 8.29 -0.06
C GLU A 160 20.49 8.73 0.77
N THR A 161 19.63 9.62 0.24
CA THR A 161 18.50 10.17 0.99
C THR A 161 17.17 9.45 0.75
N ILE A 162 17.01 8.74 -0.38
CA ILE A 162 15.72 8.14 -0.79
C ILE A 162 15.09 7.27 0.29
N ASP A 163 15.86 6.45 1.02
CA ASP A 163 15.30 5.57 2.05
C ASP A 163 14.76 6.37 3.25
N THR A 164 15.51 7.38 3.69
CA THR A 164 15.11 8.24 4.81
C THR A 164 13.90 9.09 4.44
N GLU A 165 13.93 9.73 3.28
CA GLU A 165 12.84 10.60 2.79
C GLU A 165 11.56 9.80 2.50
N LEU A 166 11.69 8.60 1.94
CA LEU A 166 10.55 7.73 1.70
C LEU A 166 9.92 7.25 3.00
N ASN A 167 10.71 6.79 3.96
CA ASN A 167 10.19 6.40 5.27
C ASN A 167 9.54 7.58 5.99
N ALA A 168 10.15 8.77 5.93
CA ALA A 168 9.57 9.99 6.49
C ALA A 168 8.24 10.36 5.81
N LEU A 169 8.11 10.18 4.50
CA LEU A 169 6.86 10.41 3.77
C LEU A 169 5.78 9.39 4.16
N LEU A 170 6.13 8.10 4.22
CA LEU A 170 5.17 7.02 4.51
C LEU A 170 4.69 7.06 5.97
N ASN A 171 5.57 7.37 6.92
CA ASN A 171 5.23 7.48 8.35
C ASN A 171 4.29 8.65 8.67
N LYS A 172 4.13 9.60 7.76
CA LYS A 172 3.15 10.68 7.89
C LYS A 172 1.72 10.23 7.59
N TYR A 173 1.53 9.09 6.92
CA TYR A 173 0.18 8.53 6.70
C TYR A 173 -0.41 7.97 8.00
N GLY A 174 -1.60 8.42 8.36
CA GLY A 174 -2.23 8.22 9.65
C GLY A 174 -2.15 9.48 10.53
N PRO A 175 -0.96 9.88 11.01
CA PRO A 175 -0.82 11.05 11.90
C PRO A 175 -1.05 12.40 11.22
N ASP A 176 -0.40 12.64 10.07
CA ASP A 176 -0.41 13.95 9.40
C ASP A 176 -1.30 13.93 8.14
N PHE A 177 -1.40 12.76 7.52
CA PHE A 177 -2.14 12.55 6.28
C PHE A 177 -3.21 11.50 6.48
N GLN A 178 -4.45 11.85 6.16
CA GLN A 178 -5.56 10.91 6.13
C GLN A 178 -6.35 11.11 4.84
N ILE A 179 -6.89 10.01 4.31
CA ILE A 179 -7.90 10.03 3.27
C ILE A 179 -9.22 9.63 3.92
N ASP A 180 -10.26 10.37 3.58
CA ASP A 180 -11.63 9.95 3.85
C ASP A 180 -12.09 9.03 2.71
N PHE A 181 -12.50 7.82 3.08
CA PHE A 181 -13.00 6.78 2.16
C PHE A 181 -14.52 6.63 2.27
N SER A 182 -15.22 7.59 2.89
CA SER A 182 -16.69 7.62 2.98
C SER A 182 -17.37 8.17 1.72
#